data_AF-A0A5B6WRZ9-F1
#
_entry.id   AF-A0A5B6WRZ9-F1
#
_cell.length_a   1.000
_cell.length_b   1.000
_cell.length_c   1.000
_cell.angle_alpha   90.00
_cell.angle_beta   90.00
_cell.angle_gamma   90.00
#
_symmetry.space_group_name_H-M   'P 1'
#
loop_
_entity.id
_entity.type
_entity.pdbx_description
1 polymer ?
#
loop_
_entity_poly.entity_id
_entity_poly.type
_entity_poly.pdbx_seq_one_letter_code
_entity_poly.pdbx_strand_id
1 'polypeptide(L)'
;MTQLRKRKWFIKAQQKNFSIDDRGYLRFCNQICISKVINVKDLILRETHESPFAIHTRKKMYRDLREMYWWPGMKKEIVEFVTECLTCQQIWECITMDFIMGLSLSPSKRNVIWVIVDQFMKSAHFLAVRIDWSVPKLVELYI
;
A
#
# COMPACT_ATOMS: atom_id res chain seq x y z
N MET A 1 7.67 28.81 -37.28
CA MET A 1 8.45 29.47 -36.21
C MET A 1 7.64 29.45 -34.91
N THR A 2 7.56 28.28 -34.25
CA THR A 2 6.56 28.05 -33.20
C THR A 2 7.16 27.22 -32.07
N GLN A 3 8.11 27.78 -31.31
CA GLN A 3 8.85 27.05 -30.25
C GLN A 3 9.19 27.87 -28.99
N LEU A 4 8.48 28.98 -28.68
CA LEU A 4 8.89 29.84 -27.55
C LEU A 4 7.78 30.25 -26.56
N ARG A 5 6.70 29.48 -26.42
CA ARG A 5 5.62 29.81 -25.46
C ARG A 5 5.16 28.74 -24.46
N LYS A 6 5.82 27.57 -24.38
CA LYS A 6 5.48 26.52 -23.39
C LYS A 6 6.54 26.21 -22.33
N ARG A 7 7.60 27.01 -22.20
CA ARG A 7 8.66 26.84 -21.17
C ARG A 7 8.51 27.72 -19.92
N LYS A 8 7.42 28.50 -19.80
CA LYS A 8 7.27 29.50 -18.71
C LYS A 8 6.49 29.05 -17.48
N TRP A 9 5.83 27.89 -17.48
CA TRP A 9 5.04 27.42 -16.32
C TRP A 9 5.81 26.52 -15.33
N PHE A 10 7.06 26.14 -15.64
CA PHE A 10 7.86 25.25 -14.78
C PHE A 10 8.97 25.94 -13.97
N ILE A 11 9.35 27.18 -14.29
CA ILE A 11 10.61 27.75 -13.77
C ILE A 11 10.42 28.69 -12.56
N LYS A 12 9.20 29.13 -12.22
CA LYS A 12 9.06 30.25 -11.26
C LYS A 12 8.67 29.93 -9.81
N ALA A 13 8.52 28.65 -9.40
CA ALA A 13 8.04 28.36 -8.04
C ALA A 13 8.80 27.30 -7.21
N GLN A 14 9.86 26.64 -7.71
CA GLN A 14 10.42 25.48 -6.97
C GLN A 14 11.92 25.18 -7.15
N GLN A 15 12.74 26.15 -7.55
CA GLN A 15 14.16 25.94 -7.85
C GLN A 15 15.08 25.59 -6.67
N LYS A 16 14.63 25.62 -5.40
CA LYS A 16 15.52 25.36 -4.26
C LYS A 16 15.90 23.89 -4.04
N ASN A 17 15.18 22.93 -4.64
CA ASN A 17 15.34 21.51 -4.31
C ASN A 17 15.81 20.63 -5.48
N PHE A 18 16.07 21.21 -6.65
CA PHE A 18 16.55 20.48 -7.82
C PHE A 18 18.05 20.73 -8.03
N SER A 19 18.80 19.66 -8.28
CA SER A 19 20.23 19.73 -8.62
C SER A 19 20.54 18.76 -9.75
N ILE A 20 21.69 18.93 -10.39
CA ILE A 20 22.26 17.96 -11.33
C ILE A 20 23.50 17.40 -10.66
N ASP A 21 23.66 16.07 -10.64
CA ASP A 21 24.87 15.44 -10.09
C ASP A 21 26.03 15.38 -11.08
N ASP A 22 27.18 14.90 -10.61
CA ASP A 22 28.41 14.72 -11.38
C ASP A 22 28.26 13.78 -12.59
N ARG A 23 27.25 12.90 -12.55
CA ARG A 23 26.90 11.97 -13.63
C ARG A 23 25.86 12.55 -14.60
N GLY A 24 25.38 13.78 -14.37
CA GLY A 24 24.41 14.45 -15.22
C GLY A 24 22.95 14.10 -14.96
N TYR A 25 22.63 13.39 -13.88
CA TYR A 25 21.24 13.08 -13.52
C TYR A 25 20.59 14.27 -12.79
N LEU A 26 19.34 14.56 -13.15
CA LEU A 26 18.52 15.50 -12.39
C LEU A 26 18.10 14.84 -11.07
N ARG A 27 18.28 15.55 -9.95
CA ARG A 27 17.88 15.11 -8.62
C ARG A 27 16.91 16.08 -7.96
N PHE A 28 16.02 15.55 -7.15
CA PHE A 28 15.12 16.31 -6.29
C PHE A 28 15.29 15.83 -4.85
N CYS A 29 15.70 16.70 -3.92
CA CYS A 29 15.96 16.31 -2.53
C CYS A 29 16.83 15.02 -2.41
N ASN A 30 17.89 14.92 -3.21
CA ASN A 30 18.79 13.76 -3.34
C ASN A 30 18.23 12.49 -4.05
N GLN A 31 16.95 12.49 -4.44
CA GLN A 31 16.32 11.42 -5.22
C GLN A 31 16.55 11.64 -6.73
N ILE A 32 16.78 10.58 -7.50
CA ILE A 32 16.94 10.66 -8.96
C ILE A 32 15.57 10.92 -9.60
N CYS A 33 15.48 11.99 -10.39
CA CYS A 33 14.27 12.35 -11.13
C CYS A 33 14.12 11.45 -12.36
N ILE A 34 13.04 10.68 -12.40
CA ILE A 34 12.71 9.85 -13.55
C ILE A 34 11.91 10.66 -14.57
N SER A 35 12.45 10.76 -15.78
CA SER A 35 11.78 11.42 -16.91
C SER A 35 10.56 10.64 -17.39
N LYS A 36 9.69 11.28 -18.19
CA LYS A 36 8.50 10.67 -18.81
C LYS A 36 8.81 9.62 -19.89
N VAL A 37 10.06 9.18 -20.04
CA VAL A 37 10.41 8.12 -20.98
C VAL A 37 9.72 6.84 -20.51
N ILE A 38 8.80 6.35 -21.33
CA ILE A 38 7.67 5.51 -20.89
C ILE A 38 8.10 4.17 -20.28
N ASN A 39 9.30 3.68 -20.60
CA ASN A 39 9.76 2.37 -20.16
C ASN A 39 10.50 2.35 -18.82
N VAL A 40 11.11 3.47 -18.40
CA VAL A 40 11.99 3.47 -17.21
C VAL A 40 11.17 3.32 -15.94
N LYS A 41 10.02 4.00 -15.86
CA LYS A 41 9.14 3.92 -14.70
C LYS A 41 8.56 2.51 -14.53
N ASP A 42 8.07 1.93 -15.62
CA ASP A 42 7.47 0.60 -15.61
C ASP A 42 8.49 -0.47 -15.22
N LEU A 43 9.73 -0.35 -15.69
CA LEU A 43 10.82 -1.24 -15.29
C LEU A 43 11.12 -1.13 -13.80
N ILE A 44 11.26 0.10 -13.28
CA ILE A 44 11.51 0.35 -11.85
C ILE A 44 10.37 -0.22 -10.98
N LEU A 45 9.12 0.00 -11.39
CA LEU A 45 7.95 -0.54 -10.69
C LEU A 45 7.97 -2.08 -10.70
N ARG A 46 8.25 -2.70 -11.84
CA ARG A 46 8.32 -4.15 -11.99
C ARG A 46 9.43 -4.77 -11.15
N GLU A 47 10.67 -4.29 -11.28
CA GLU A 47 11.81 -4.83 -10.53
C GLU A 47 11.60 -4.71 -9.02
N THR A 48 11.03 -3.59 -8.57
CA THR A 48 10.73 -3.40 -7.14
C THR A 48 9.63 -4.34 -6.66
N HIS A 49 8.67 -4.65 -7.52
CA HIS A 49 7.56 -5.55 -7.21
C HIS A 49 7.94 -7.03 -7.26
N GLU A 50 8.87 -7.42 -8.14
CA GLU A 50 9.38 -8.78 -8.29
C GLU A 50 10.53 -9.11 -7.32
N SER A 51 10.99 -8.11 -6.57
CA SER A 51 12.01 -8.32 -5.54
C SER A 51 11.57 -9.40 -4.54
N PRO A 52 12.45 -10.33 -4.13
CA PRO A 52 12.15 -11.29 -3.06
C PRO A 52 11.74 -10.64 -1.73
N PHE A 53 12.10 -9.36 -1.55
CA PHE A 53 11.75 -8.55 -0.37
C PHE A 53 10.52 -7.66 -0.60
N ALA A 54 9.88 -7.79 -1.75
CA ALA A 54 8.62 -7.11 -2.05
C ALA A 54 7.52 -7.72 -1.18
N ILE A 55 7.25 -7.07 -0.07
CA ILE A 55 5.98 -7.28 0.63
C ILE A 55 4.97 -6.56 -0.26
N HIS A 56 4.26 -7.30 -1.13
CA HIS A 56 3.27 -6.91 -2.18
C HIS A 56 2.22 -5.88 -1.72
N THR A 57 2.72 -4.74 -1.29
CA THR A 57 2.01 -3.73 -0.55
C THR A 57 2.43 -2.37 -1.05
N ARG A 58 1.43 -1.56 -1.42
CA ARG A 58 1.55 -0.15 -1.81
C ARG A 58 2.49 0.66 -0.91
N LYS A 59 2.37 0.48 0.42
CA LYS A 59 3.17 1.25 1.40
C LYS A 59 4.66 0.88 1.35
N LYS A 60 4.99 -0.41 1.18
CA LYS A 60 6.38 -0.87 1.06
C LYS A 60 6.98 -0.40 -0.25
N MET A 61 6.27 -0.63 -1.36
CA MET A 61 6.72 -0.22 -2.69
C MET A 61 7.01 1.28 -2.79
N TYR A 62 6.12 2.13 -2.25
CA TYR A 62 6.40 3.57 -2.18
C TYR A 62 7.60 3.92 -1.30
N ARG A 63 7.81 3.20 -0.19
CA ARG A 63 8.94 3.44 0.72
C ARG A 63 10.26 3.09 0.05
N ASP A 64 10.32 1.97 -0.65
CA ASP A 64 11.54 1.52 -1.32
C ASP A 64 11.89 2.47 -2.46
N LEU A 65 10.90 2.81 -3.28
CA LEU A 65 11.12 3.67 -4.43
C LEU A 65 11.46 5.11 -4.05
N ARG A 66 10.81 5.68 -3.04
CA ARG A 66 11.08 7.08 -2.63
C ARG A 66 12.49 7.26 -2.07
N GLU A 67 13.21 6.21 -1.70
CA GLU A 67 14.58 6.38 -1.19
C GLU A 67 15.55 6.75 -2.33
N MET A 68 15.29 6.23 -3.54
CA MET A 68 16.18 6.39 -4.68
C MET A 68 15.61 7.28 -5.79
N TYR A 69 14.29 7.27 -5.98
CA TYR A 69 13.65 7.85 -7.16
C TYR A 69 12.55 8.84 -6.81
N TRP A 70 12.29 9.75 -7.75
CA TRP A 70 11.19 10.69 -7.68
C TRP A 70 10.63 11.00 -9.06
N TRP A 71 9.31 11.13 -9.18
CA TRP A 71 8.65 11.72 -10.33
C TRP A 71 7.27 12.29 -9.97
N PRO A 72 6.75 13.28 -10.73
CA PRO A 72 5.39 13.77 -10.55
C PRO A 72 4.38 12.64 -10.73
N GLY A 73 3.51 12.44 -9.74
CA GLY A 73 2.49 11.38 -9.79
C GLY A 73 2.94 10.01 -9.26
N MET A 74 4.17 9.86 -8.77
CA MET A 74 4.75 8.59 -8.30
C MET A 74 3.84 7.76 -7.39
N LYS A 75 3.25 8.38 -6.36
CA LYS A 75 2.30 7.67 -5.48
C LYS A 75 1.09 7.11 -6.22
N LYS A 76 0.56 7.87 -7.17
CA LYS A 76 -0.64 7.49 -7.94
C LYS A 76 -0.30 6.34 -8.90
N GLU A 77 0.82 6.43 -9.61
CA GLU A 77 1.25 5.38 -10.55
C GLU A 77 1.58 4.07 -9.80
N ILE A 78 2.17 4.13 -8.59
CA ILE A 78 2.36 2.95 -7.74
C ILE A 78 1.02 2.34 -7.32
N VAL A 79 0.03 3.16 -6.99
CA VAL A 79 -1.32 2.69 -6.64
C VAL A 79 -1.91 1.92 -7.81
N GLU A 80 -1.90 2.51 -9.00
CA GLU A 80 -2.43 1.93 -10.24
C GLU A 80 -1.73 0.60 -10.57
N PHE A 81 -0.40 0.56 -10.51
CA PHE A 81 0.39 -0.65 -10.74
C PHE A 81 0.06 -1.78 -9.74
N VAL A 82 0.00 -1.46 -8.44
CA VAL A 82 -0.31 -2.45 -7.39
C VAL A 82 -1.76 -2.94 -7.51
N THR A 83 -2.69 -2.10 -7.95
CA THR A 83 -4.09 -2.51 -8.17
C THR A 83 -4.26 -3.44 -9.36
N GLU A 84 -3.32 -3.51 -10.31
CA GLU A 84 -3.38 -4.47 -11.42
C GLU A 84 -2.84 -5.86 -11.04
N CYS A 85 -2.16 -5.99 -9.90
CA CYS A 85 -1.59 -7.25 -9.42
C CYS A 85 -2.57 -8.05 -8.56
N LEU A 86 -2.95 -9.25 -9.01
CA LEU A 86 -3.85 -10.16 -8.28
C LEU A 86 -3.32 -10.52 -6.88
N THR A 87 -2.03 -10.81 -6.75
CA THR A 87 -1.41 -11.14 -5.46
C THR A 87 -1.51 -9.96 -4.48
N CYS A 88 -1.27 -8.75 -4.98
CA CYS A 88 -1.47 -7.55 -4.18
C CYS A 88 -2.94 -7.45 -3.75
N GLN A 89 -3.89 -7.49 -4.70
CA GLN A 89 -5.33 -7.39 -4.41
C GLN A 89 -5.79 -8.38 -3.33
N GLN A 90 -5.41 -9.65 -3.44
CA GLN A 90 -5.78 -10.69 -2.47
C GLN A 90 -5.32 -10.37 -1.04
N ILE A 91 -4.11 -9.82 -0.88
CA ILE A 91 -3.59 -9.44 0.45
C ILE A 91 -4.40 -8.31 1.09
N TRP A 92 -5.00 -7.43 0.29
CA TRP A 92 -5.73 -6.25 0.76
C TRP A 92 -7.20 -6.52 1.09
N GLU A 93 -7.70 -7.74 0.87
CA GLU A 93 -9.13 -8.08 0.99
C GLU A 93 -9.46 -9.16 2.03
N CYS A 94 -8.46 -9.81 2.64
CA CYS A 94 -8.71 -10.94 3.54
C CYS A 94 -8.93 -10.51 5.00
N ILE A 95 -10.21 -10.41 5.40
CA ILE A 95 -10.63 -10.61 6.78
C ILE A 95 -10.82 -12.12 6.98
N THR A 96 -10.10 -12.70 7.93
CA THR A 96 -10.26 -14.12 8.28
C THR A 96 -10.94 -14.25 9.63
N MET A 97 -11.84 -15.22 9.76
CA MET A 97 -12.67 -15.42 10.93
C MET A 97 -12.52 -16.86 11.42
N ASP A 98 -12.36 -17.04 12.73
CA ASP A 98 -12.20 -18.35 13.36
C ASP A 98 -12.90 -18.40 14.73
N PHE A 99 -13.15 -19.61 15.25
CA PHE A 99 -13.78 -19.83 16.53
C PHE A 99 -12.89 -20.73 17.41
N ILE A 100 -12.44 -20.19 18.54
CA ILE A 100 -11.83 -21.00 19.61
C ILE A 100 -12.96 -21.53 20.47
N MET A 101 -13.22 -22.83 20.36
CA MET A 101 -14.30 -23.55 21.04
C MET A 101 -13.76 -24.42 22.19
N GLY A 102 -14.66 -25.12 22.90
CA GLY A 102 -14.29 -26.04 23.97
C GLY A 102 -13.94 -25.36 25.30
N LEU A 103 -14.32 -24.10 25.47
CA LEU A 103 -14.09 -23.35 26.70
C LEU A 103 -15.17 -23.66 27.74
N SER A 104 -14.79 -23.69 29.02
CA SER A 104 -15.74 -23.70 30.12
C SER A 104 -16.61 -22.44 30.09
N LEU A 105 -17.89 -22.57 30.48
CA LEU A 105 -18.81 -21.44 30.54
C LEU A 105 -18.27 -20.34 31.48
N SER A 106 -18.17 -19.12 30.97
CA SER A 106 -17.89 -17.95 31.77
C SER A 106 -19.09 -17.59 32.68
N PRO A 107 -18.92 -16.73 33.70
CA PRO A 107 -20.03 -16.19 34.49
C PRO A 107 -21.09 -15.47 33.64
N SER A 108 -20.66 -14.83 32.54
CA SER A 108 -21.53 -14.21 31.53
C SER A 108 -22.11 -15.21 30.52
N LYS A 109 -21.96 -16.52 30.79
CA LYS A 109 -22.44 -17.65 30.00
C LYS A 109 -21.86 -17.70 28.58
N ARG A 110 -20.62 -17.28 28.37
CA ARG A 110 -19.90 -17.32 27.07
C ARG A 110 -18.93 -18.52 27.07
N ASN A 111 -18.81 -19.22 25.95
CA ASN A 111 -18.01 -20.46 25.84
C ASN A 111 -17.25 -20.60 24.52
N VAL A 112 -17.24 -19.55 23.70
CA VAL A 112 -16.50 -19.49 22.43
C VAL A 112 -15.81 -18.13 22.33
N ILE A 113 -14.58 -18.09 21.83
CA ILE A 113 -13.93 -16.85 21.41
C ILE A 113 -14.00 -16.78 19.90
N TRP A 114 -14.70 -15.79 19.38
CA TRP A 114 -14.71 -15.47 17.96
C TRP A 114 -13.53 -14.56 17.65
N VAL A 115 -12.64 -15.05 16.80
CA VAL A 115 -11.41 -14.38 16.39
C VAL A 115 -11.61 -13.79 15.01
N ILE A 116 -11.41 -12.49 14.88
CA ILE A 116 -11.49 -11.78 13.60
C ILE A 116 -10.14 -11.14 13.35
N VAL A 117 -9.43 -11.61 12.34
CA VAL A 117 -8.11 -11.11 11.97
C VAL A 117 -8.25 -10.28 10.71
N ASP A 118 -7.92 -9.01 10.83
CA ASP A 118 -7.81 -8.10 9.70
C ASP A 118 -6.32 -7.94 9.33
N GLN A 119 -5.93 -8.60 8.24
CA GLN A 119 -4.56 -8.57 7.75
C GLN A 119 -4.18 -7.23 7.10
N PHE A 120 -5.16 -6.42 6.72
CA PHE A 120 -4.98 -5.07 6.19
C PHE A 120 -4.70 -4.07 7.31
N MET A 121 -5.53 -4.06 8.35
CA MET A 121 -5.38 -3.20 9.52
C MET A 121 -4.30 -3.70 10.50
N LYS A 122 -3.79 -4.93 10.31
CA LYS A 122 -2.86 -5.59 11.24
C LYS A 122 -3.44 -5.68 12.65
N SER A 123 -4.74 -5.91 12.77
CA SER A 123 -5.47 -6.06 14.02
C SER A 123 -6.09 -7.44 14.15
N ALA A 124 -6.31 -7.86 15.40
CA ALA A 124 -7.10 -9.03 15.72
C ALA A 124 -8.12 -8.65 16.81
N HIS A 125 -9.38 -8.97 16.58
CA HIS A 125 -10.48 -8.74 17.51
C HIS A 125 -10.90 -10.09 18.12
N PHE A 126 -11.01 -10.13 19.44
CA PHE A 126 -11.42 -11.32 20.19
C PHE A 126 -12.74 -11.02 20.88
N LEU A 127 -13.82 -11.62 20.39
CA LEU A 127 -15.15 -11.43 20.93
C LEU A 127 -15.56 -12.71 21.67
N ALA A 128 -15.77 -12.60 22.98
CA ALA A 128 -16.36 -13.71 23.73
C ALA A 128 -17.84 -13.84 23.32
N VAL A 129 -18.22 -14.98 22.76
CA VAL A 129 -19.57 -15.28 22.26
C VAL A 129 -20.09 -16.59 22.85
N ARG A 130 -21.33 -16.95 22.50
CA ARG A 130 -21.90 -18.26 22.83
C ARG A 130 -21.96 -19.14 21.59
N ILE A 131 -21.73 -20.43 21.80
CA ILE A 131 -21.83 -21.45 20.75
C ILE A 131 -23.22 -21.54 20.11
N ASP A 132 -24.27 -21.19 20.86
CA ASP A 132 -25.66 -21.26 20.41
C ASP A 132 -26.16 -19.96 19.78
N TRP A 133 -25.29 -18.97 19.58
CA TRP A 133 -25.66 -17.76 18.85
C TRP A 133 -25.74 -18.04 17.35
N SER A 134 -26.81 -17.53 16.74
CA SER A 134 -27.00 -17.62 15.29
C SER A 134 -26.05 -16.69 14.55
N VAL A 135 -25.75 -17.00 13.29
CA VAL A 135 -24.90 -16.16 12.43
C VAL A 135 -25.41 -14.70 12.35
N PRO A 136 -26.72 -14.42 12.18
CA PRO A 136 -27.21 -13.04 12.19
C PRO A 136 -26.84 -12.25 13.45
N LYS A 137 -26.89 -12.90 14.62
CA LYS A 137 -26.50 -12.28 15.89
C LYS A 137 -25.01 -12.00 15.98
N LEU A 138 -24.18 -12.84 15.35
CA LEU A 138 -22.74 -12.58 15.23
C LEU A 138 -22.47 -11.41 14.30
N VAL A 139 -23.18 -11.31 13.17
CA VAL A 139 -23.07 -10.18 12.24
C VAL A 139 -23.42 -8.85 12.92
N GLU A 140 -24.48 -8.81 13.73
CA GLU A 140 -24.84 -7.62 14.53
C GLU A 140 -23.74 -7.16 15.51
N LEU A 141 -22.87 -8.08 15.96
CA LEU A 141 -21.74 -7.74 16.83
C LEU A 141 -20.51 -7.25 16.08
N TYR A 142 -20.45 -7.48 14.77
CA TYR A 142 -19.33 -7.11 13.92
C TYR A 142 -19.47 -5.74 13.25
N ILE A 143 -20.71 -5.32 12.98
CA ILE A 143 -21.06 -4.01 12.39
C ILE A 143 -20.91 -2.91 13.45
#